data_AF-A0A3R6VKW6-F1
#
_entry.id   AF-A0A3R6VKW6-F1
#
_cell.length_a   1.000
_cell.length_b   1.000
_cell.length_c   1.000
_cell.angle_alpha   90.00
_cell.angle_beta   90.00
_cell.angle_gamma   90.00
#
_symmetry.space_group_name_H-M   'P 1'
#
loop_
_entity.id
_entity.type
_entity.pdbx_description
1 polymer ?
#
loop_
_entity_poly.entity_id
_entity_poly.type
_entity_poly.pdbx_seq_one_letter_code
_entity_poly.pdbx_strand_id
1 'polypeptide(L)'
;MKHCGSWDIVPAVFNDKSPTFSKRVTTFLEAIHPYLKAKFIDANAAKWTMKMLDSAGARFKHFPMALYAVDVTFQVTNADVDGYELNRYDNGLFSAGEKRKTRRAGSAAKYREKRKQRLSALVPFGVEPEYDSMGSAEESSIFD
;
A
#
# COMPACT_ATOMS: atom_id res chain seq x y z
N MET A 1 18.44 -12.39 4.56
CA MET A 1 17.68 -11.77 5.66
C MET A 1 16.17 -11.79 5.38
N LYS A 2 15.58 -12.99 5.21
CA LYS A 2 14.12 -13.20 4.99
C LYS A 2 13.43 -13.80 6.23
N HIS A 3 13.99 -13.58 7.41
CA HIS A 3 13.76 -14.44 8.58
C HIS A 3 12.57 -14.03 9.45
N CYS A 4 11.75 -13.06 9.05
CA CYS A 4 10.57 -12.66 9.83
C CYS A 4 9.31 -13.47 9.49
N GLY A 5 9.45 -14.67 8.91
CA GLY A 5 8.30 -15.49 8.50
C GLY A 5 7.34 -14.74 7.57
N SER A 6 6.14 -15.29 7.40
CA SER A 6 5.05 -14.56 6.77
C SER A 6 4.41 -13.65 7.82
N TRP A 7 4.01 -12.43 7.44
CA TRP A 7 3.47 -11.38 8.33
C TRP A 7 2.22 -11.79 9.14
N ASP A 8 1.62 -12.93 8.81
CA ASP A 8 0.52 -13.53 9.55
C ASP A 8 0.96 -14.44 10.71
N ILE A 9 2.23 -14.86 10.75
CA ILE A 9 2.84 -15.67 11.82
C ILE A 9 3.45 -14.78 12.91
N VAL A 10 4.08 -13.67 12.53
CA VAL A 10 4.74 -12.75 13.48
C VAL A 10 3.81 -12.35 14.64
N PRO A 11 2.54 -11.97 14.42
CA PRO A 11 1.63 -11.62 15.51
C PRO A 11 1.40 -12.76 16.51
N ALA A 12 1.35 -14.00 16.03
CA ALA A 12 1.14 -15.17 16.89
C ALA A 12 2.29 -15.40 17.87
N VAL A 13 3.53 -15.08 17.48
CA VAL A 13 4.70 -15.15 18.38
C VAL A 13 4.58 -14.17 19.56
N PHE A 14 3.93 -13.03 19.33
CA PHE A 14 3.67 -12.01 20.36
C PHE A 14 2.33 -12.23 21.09
N ASN A 15 1.67 -13.38 20.89
CA ASN A 15 0.34 -13.67 21.40
C ASN A 15 -0.70 -12.58 21.05
N ASP A 16 -0.60 -12.06 19.82
CA ASP A 16 -1.34 -10.90 19.38
C ASP A 16 -2.18 -11.16 18.12
N LYS A 17 -3.35 -10.53 18.06
CA LYS A 17 -4.17 -10.53 16.84
C LYS A 17 -3.46 -9.74 15.75
N SER A 18 -3.44 -10.28 14.54
CA SER A 18 -2.71 -9.69 13.41
C SER A 18 -3.11 -8.26 13.03
N PRO A 19 -4.40 -7.87 13.05
CA PRO A 19 -4.77 -6.48 12.85
C PRO A 19 -4.17 -5.55 13.92
N THR A 20 -4.19 -5.97 15.19
CA THR A 20 -3.65 -5.21 16.33
C THR A 20 -2.14 -5.08 16.25
N PHE A 21 -1.44 -6.16 15.90
CA PHE A 21 0.01 -6.13 15.69
C PHE A 21 0.38 -5.17 14.56
N SER A 22 -0.31 -5.26 13.42
CA SER A 22 -0.10 -4.35 12.30
C SER A 22 -0.33 -2.89 12.72
N LYS A 23 -1.44 -2.60 13.42
CA LYS A 23 -1.74 -1.26 13.91
C LYS A 23 -0.63 -0.72 14.80
N ARG A 24 -0.15 -1.51 15.78
CA ARG A 24 0.95 -1.08 16.67
C ARG A 24 2.24 -0.81 15.92
N VAL A 25 2.62 -1.67 14.97
CA VAL A 25 3.83 -1.45 14.15
C VAL A 25 3.69 -0.17 13.33
N THR A 26 2.54 0.04 12.68
CA THR A 26 2.30 1.25 11.89
C THR A 26 2.31 2.50 12.77
N THR A 27 1.61 2.51 13.90
CA THR A 27 1.61 3.65 14.84
C THR A 27 3.00 3.94 15.39
N PHE A 28 3.80 2.90 15.67
CA PHE A 28 5.19 3.09 16.06
C PHE A 28 6.01 3.75 14.94
N LEU A 29 5.87 3.29 13.70
CA LEU A 29 6.54 3.88 12.54
C LEU A 29 6.12 5.33 12.31
N GLU A 30 4.83 5.64 12.43
CA GLU A 30 4.29 7.00 12.35
C GLU A 30 4.87 7.92 13.43
N ALA A 31 5.01 7.43 14.66
CA ALA A 31 5.58 8.20 15.75
C ALA A 31 7.06 8.53 15.54
N ILE A 32 7.86 7.60 15.00
CA ILE A 32 9.30 7.83 14.75
C ILE A 32 9.58 8.52 13.41
N HIS A 33 8.63 8.48 12.47
CA HIS A 33 8.79 8.97 11.11
C HIS A 33 9.23 10.44 11.05
N PRO A 34 8.65 11.40 11.79
CA PRO A 34 9.09 12.80 11.77
C PRO A 34 10.55 12.96 12.14
N TYR A 35 11.02 12.25 13.16
CA TYR A 35 12.41 12.31 13.60
C TYR A 35 13.37 11.73 12.55
N LEU A 36 13.04 10.56 11.99
CA LEU A 36 13.87 9.93 10.96
C LEU A 36 13.93 10.78 9.69
N LYS A 37 12.79 11.34 9.26
CA LYS A 37 12.73 12.26 8.14
C LYS A 37 13.59 13.50 8.39
N ALA A 38 13.44 14.16 9.54
CA ALA A 38 14.22 15.34 9.86
C ALA A 38 15.73 15.05 9.86
N LYS A 39 16.14 13.94 10.47
CA LYS A 39 17.56 13.58 10.62
C LYS A 39 18.22 13.13 9.33
N PHE A 40 17.54 12.31 8.53
CA PHE A 40 18.16 11.66 7.36
C PHE A 40 17.79 12.30 6.03
N ILE A 41 16.64 12.96 5.94
CA ILE A 41 16.18 13.61 4.71
C ILE A 41 16.42 15.11 4.82
N ASP A 42 15.80 15.78 5.79
CA ASP A 42 15.79 17.25 5.82
C ASP A 42 17.19 17.81 6.13
N ALA A 43 17.91 17.23 7.10
CA ALA A 43 19.29 17.62 7.41
C ALA A 43 20.25 17.38 6.24
N ASN A 44 20.07 16.27 5.50
CA ASN A 44 20.89 15.97 4.33
C ASN A 44 20.57 16.91 3.16
N ALA A 45 19.29 17.24 2.95
CA ALA A 45 18.86 18.19 1.93
C ALA A 45 19.39 19.61 2.22
N ALA A 46 19.42 20.01 3.49
CA ALA A 46 20.01 21.28 3.91
C ALA A 46 21.54 21.29 3.72
N LYS A 47 22.22 20.18 4.07
CA LYS A 47 23.67 20.06 3.94
C LYS A 47 24.14 20.01 2.48
N TRP A 48 23.44 19.26 1.64
CA TRP A 48 23.78 19.02 0.23
C TRP A 48 22.75 19.67 -0.69
N THR A 49 22.64 20.99 -0.61
CA THR A 49 21.76 21.74 -1.51
C THR A 49 22.25 21.65 -2.95
N MET A 50 21.32 21.61 -3.92
CA MET A 50 21.65 21.57 -5.35
C MET A 50 22.64 22.65 -5.80
N LYS A 51 22.56 23.86 -5.23
CA LYS A 51 23.51 24.97 -5.49
C LYS A 51 24.93 24.65 -5.06
N MET A 52 25.10 24.01 -3.89
CA MET A 52 26.41 23.56 -3.38
C MET A 52 26.98 22.43 -4.23
N LEU A 53 26.13 21.50 -4.70
CA LEU A 53 26.56 20.42 -5.58
C LEU A 53 26.95 20.93 -6.98
N ASP A 54 26.29 21.98 -7.46
CA ASP A 54 26.61 22.65 -8.72
C ASP A 54 27.95 23.36 -8.68
N SER A 55 28.20 24.15 -7.63
CA SER A 55 29.48 24.83 -7.44
C SER A 55 30.65 23.85 -7.19
N ALA A 56 30.39 22.72 -6.51
CA ALA A 56 31.40 21.69 -6.25
C ALA A 56 31.66 20.75 -7.44
N GLY A 57 30.95 20.91 -8.57
CA GLY A 57 31.07 20.01 -9.73
C GLY A 57 30.63 18.56 -9.43
N ALA A 58 29.91 18.33 -8.32
CA ALA A 58 29.50 17.03 -7.83
C ALA A 58 28.07 16.66 -8.28
N ARG A 59 27.55 17.30 -9.33
CA ARG A 59 26.26 16.96 -9.93
C ARG A 59 26.32 15.56 -10.53
N PHE A 60 25.16 14.93 -10.63
CA PHE A 60 25.03 13.69 -11.39
C PHE A 60 25.49 13.92 -12.84
N LYS A 61 26.52 13.18 -13.25
CA LYS A 61 27.21 13.38 -14.54
C LYS A 61 26.24 13.31 -15.74
N HIS A 62 25.19 12.48 -15.65
CA HIS A 62 24.23 12.21 -16.73
C HIS A 62 22.85 11.83 -16.16
N PHE A 63 21.91 12.77 -16.00
CA PHE A 63 20.48 12.42 -15.87
C PHE A 63 19.59 13.41 -16.62
N PRO A 64 19.54 13.35 -17.97
CA PRO A 64 18.55 14.09 -18.76
C PRO A 64 17.12 13.76 -18.30
N MET A 65 16.88 12.53 -17.81
CA MET A 65 15.57 12.07 -17.33
C MET A 65 15.09 12.74 -16.03
N ALA A 66 15.98 13.31 -15.22
CA ALA A 66 15.61 14.02 -13.99
C ALA A 66 15.03 15.42 -14.26
N LEU A 67 15.08 15.90 -15.51
CA LEU A 67 14.43 17.13 -15.96
C LEU A 67 13.00 16.90 -16.50
N TYR A 68 12.60 15.65 -16.76
CA TYR A 68 11.28 15.30 -17.29
C TYR A 68 10.33 14.85 -16.18
N ALA A 69 9.89 15.80 -15.37
CA ALA A 69 8.63 15.65 -14.62
C ALA A 69 7.86 16.98 -14.56
N VAL A 70 8.08 17.87 -15.54
CA VAL A 70 7.44 19.18 -15.60
C VAL A 70 6.40 19.27 -16.72
N ASP A 71 6.35 18.30 -17.64
CA ASP A 71 5.51 18.41 -18.85
C ASP A 71 4.76 17.12 -19.22
N VAL A 72 4.23 16.41 -18.22
CA VAL A 72 3.05 15.57 -18.51
C VAL A 72 1.85 16.49 -18.47
N THR A 73 1.67 17.29 -19.52
CA THR A 73 0.35 17.84 -19.81
C THR A 73 -0.53 16.65 -20.14
N PHE A 74 -1.45 16.31 -19.22
CA PHE A 74 -2.57 15.45 -19.57
C PHE A 74 -3.32 16.18 -20.68
N GLN A 75 -3.13 15.75 -21.92
CA GLN A 75 -3.94 16.25 -23.01
C GLN A 75 -5.39 15.87 -22.68
N VAL A 76 -6.21 16.88 -22.40
CA VAL A 76 -7.66 16.68 -22.39
C VAL A 76 -8.01 16.28 -23.80
N THR A 77 -8.43 15.03 -24.00
CA THR A 77 -9.05 14.58 -25.23
C THR A 77 -10.35 15.34 -25.40
N ASN A 78 -10.29 16.49 -26.07
CA ASN A 78 -11.44 17.13 -26.68
C ASN A 78 -11.81 16.28 -27.91
N ALA A 79 -12.20 15.04 -27.70
CA ALA A 79 -13.00 14.37 -28.70
C ALA A 79 -14.40 14.99 -28.56
N ASP A 80 -14.93 15.53 -29.65
CA ASP A 80 -16.35 15.81 -29.77
C ASP A 80 -17.05 14.44 -29.75
N VAL A 81 -17.14 13.86 -28.56
CA VAL A 81 -17.62 12.52 -28.37
C VAL A 81 -19.13 12.59 -28.40
N ASP A 82 -19.69 12.19 -29.55
CA ASP A 82 -21.06 11.72 -29.60
C ASP A 82 -21.29 10.80 -28.39
N GLY A 83 -22.35 11.07 -27.61
CA GLY A 83 -22.56 10.45 -26.29
C GLY A 83 -22.52 8.92 -26.25
N TYR A 84 -22.56 8.23 -27.40
CA TYR A 84 -22.36 6.79 -27.48
C TYR A 84 -20.94 6.34 -27.09
N GLU A 85 -19.86 7.05 -27.45
CA GLU A 85 -18.52 6.59 -27.08
C GLU A 85 -18.25 6.83 -25.59
N LEU A 86 -18.68 7.97 -25.04
CA LEU A 86 -18.54 8.27 -23.62
C LEU A 86 -19.22 7.19 -22.76
N ASN A 87 -20.48 6.86 -23.10
CA ASN A 87 -21.21 5.78 -22.44
C ASN A 87 -20.52 4.41 -22.62
N ARG A 88 -19.87 4.15 -23.76
CA ARG A 88 -19.11 2.92 -23.99
C ARG A 88 -17.87 2.84 -23.09
N TYR A 89 -17.13 3.94 -22.94
CA TYR A 89 -15.97 4.04 -22.07
C TYR A 89 -16.37 3.89 -20.60
N ASP A 90 -17.40 4.60 -20.15
CA ASP A 90 -17.88 4.55 -18.77
C ASP A 90 -18.35 3.15 -18.40
N ASN A 91 -19.17 2.51 -19.24
CA ASN A 91 -19.61 1.13 -19.03
C ASN A 91 -18.42 0.14 -19.01
N GLY A 92 -17.40 0.38 -19.83
CA GLY A 92 -16.15 -0.39 -19.79
C GLY A 92 -15.41 -0.23 -18.46
N LEU A 93 -15.37 0.99 -17.93
CA LEU A 93 -14.72 1.31 -16.66
C LEU A 93 -15.45 0.66 -15.47
N PHE A 94 -16.78 0.80 -15.42
CA PHE A 94 -17.62 0.18 -14.38
C PHE A 94 -17.49 -1.35 -14.41
N SER A 95 -17.62 -1.97 -15.59
CA SER A 95 -17.50 -3.42 -15.75
C SER A 95 -16.10 -3.93 -15.35
N ALA A 96 -15.04 -3.21 -15.72
CA ALA A 96 -13.67 -3.55 -15.31
C ALA A 96 -13.47 -3.39 -13.80
N GLY A 97 -14.08 -2.37 -13.20
CA GLY A 97 -14.10 -2.15 -11.75
C GLY A 97 -14.73 -3.31 -10.99
N GLU A 98 -15.91 -3.76 -11.40
CA GLU A 98 -16.61 -4.91 -10.81
C GLU A 98 -15.81 -6.21 -10.94
N LYS A 99 -15.23 -6.46 -12.12
CA LYS A 99 -14.35 -7.64 -12.34
C LYS A 99 -13.12 -7.61 -11.44
N ARG A 100 -12.53 -6.43 -11.19
CA ARG A 100 -11.40 -6.28 -10.25
C ARG A 100 -11.86 -6.48 -8.80
N LYS A 101 -13.01 -5.91 -8.41
CA LYS A 101 -13.58 -6.04 -7.05
C LYS A 101 -13.87 -7.51 -6.71
N THR A 102 -14.55 -8.23 -7.59
CA THR A 102 -14.86 -9.67 -7.42
C THR A 102 -13.60 -10.54 -7.36
N ARG A 103 -12.61 -10.31 -8.24
CA ARG A 103 -11.30 -11.00 -8.18
C ARG A 103 -10.56 -10.74 -6.87
N ARG A 104 -10.59 -9.51 -6.37
CA ARG A 104 -9.98 -9.14 -5.08
C ARG A 104 -10.69 -9.83 -3.91
N ALA A 105 -12.02 -9.84 -3.91
CA ALA A 105 -12.81 -10.53 -2.90
C ALA A 105 -12.53 -12.05 -2.88
N GLY A 106 -12.52 -12.70 -4.05
CA GLY A 106 -12.21 -14.13 -4.17
C GLY A 106 -10.78 -14.46 -3.75
N SER A 107 -9.80 -13.61 -4.08
CA SER A 107 -8.41 -13.80 -3.64
C SER A 107 -8.26 -13.60 -2.13
N ALA A 108 -8.95 -12.63 -1.55
CA ALA A 108 -8.98 -12.39 -0.11
C ALA A 108 -9.63 -13.56 0.65
N ALA A 109 -10.71 -14.14 0.12
CA ALA A 109 -11.34 -15.32 0.71
C ALA A 109 -10.39 -16.53 0.73
N LYS A 110 -9.75 -16.84 -0.41
CA LYS A 110 -8.75 -17.92 -0.49
C LYS A 110 -7.57 -17.68 0.46
N TYR A 111 -7.09 -16.44 0.56
CA TYR A 111 -6.02 -16.07 1.50
C TYR A 111 -6.44 -16.27 2.95
N ARG A 112 -7.66 -15.83 3.33
CA ARG A 112 -8.20 -16.04 4.69
C ARG A 112 -8.28 -17.52 5.04
N GLU A 113 -8.76 -18.36 4.12
CA GLU A 113 -8.88 -19.80 4.36
C GLU A 113 -7.51 -20.47 4.51
N LYS A 114 -6.57 -20.17 3.61
CA LYS A 114 -5.19 -20.67 3.71
C LYS A 114 -4.50 -20.22 5.00
N ARG A 115 -4.80 -19.00 5.46
CA ARG A 115 -4.31 -18.47 6.74
C ARG A 115 -4.88 -19.26 7.93
N LYS A 116 -6.18 -19.58 7.94
CA LYS A 116 -6.80 -20.41 9.00
C LYS A 116 -6.11 -21.76 9.11
N GLN A 117 -5.90 -22.45 7.98
CA GLN A 117 -5.21 -23.76 7.94
C GLN A 117 -3.78 -23.70 8.49
N ARG A 118 -3.04 -22.62 8.20
CA ARG A 118 -1.67 -22.42 8.71
C ARG A 118 -1.64 -22.16 10.20
N LEU A 119 -2.65 -21.47 10.74
CA LEU A 119 -2.77 -21.23 12.18
C LEU A 119 -3.22 -22.50 12.92
N SER A 120 -4.19 -23.25 12.39
CA SER A 120 -4.67 -24.48 13.01
C SER A 120 -3.59 -25.57 13.08
N ALA A 121 -2.66 -25.60 12.12
CA ALA A 121 -1.52 -26.53 12.16
C ALA A 121 -0.47 -26.18 13.24
N LEU A 122 -0.49 -24.95 13.77
CA LEU A 122 0.49 -24.46 14.73
C LEU A 122 -0.01 -24.46 16.18
N VAL A 123 -1.33 -24.47 16.39
CA VAL A 123 -1.96 -24.49 17.72
C VAL A 123 -2.13 -25.96 18.15
N PRO A 124 -1.71 -26.36 19.37
CA PRO A 124 -1.89 -27.72 19.87
C PRO A 124 -3.37 -28.13 19.91
N PHE A 125 -3.62 -29.40 19.60
CA PHE A 125 -4.93 -30.03 19.64
C PHE A 125 -5.60 -29.79 21.01
N GLY A 126 -6.73 -29.08 21.04
CA GLY A 126 -7.54 -28.86 22.25
C GLY A 126 -7.78 -27.41 22.69
N VAL A 127 -7.22 -26.40 22.01
CA VAL A 127 -7.61 -24.99 22.21
C VAL A 127 -8.32 -24.50 20.96
N GLU A 128 -9.65 -24.62 20.94
CA GLU A 128 -10.49 -23.98 19.90
C GLU A 128 -10.32 -22.46 20.03
N PRO A 129 -9.75 -21.76 19.03
CA PRO A 129 -9.73 -20.31 19.04
C PRO A 129 -11.17 -19.84 18.78
N GLU A 130 -11.73 -19.08 19.71
CA GLU A 130 -13.02 -18.40 19.52
C GLU A 130 -12.92 -17.47 18.30
N TYR A 131 -13.43 -17.95 17.18
CA TYR A 131 -13.59 -17.17 15.96
C TYR A 131 -14.86 -16.35 16.13
N ASP A 132 -14.70 -15.17 16.75
CA ASP A 132 -15.70 -14.14 16.65
C ASP A 132 -16.01 -13.93 15.16
N SER A 133 -17.26 -14.28 14.81
CA SER A 133 -17.91 -13.92 13.58
C SER A 133 -17.97 -12.39 13.51
N MET A 134 -16.85 -11.75 13.15
CA MET A 134 -16.85 -10.34 12.80
C MET A 134 -17.63 -10.21 11.50
N GLY A 135 -18.90 -9.85 11.70
CA GLY A 135 -19.84 -9.48 10.67
C GLY A 135 -19.26 -8.45 9.72
N SER A 136 -19.84 -8.46 8.53
CA SER A 136 -19.71 -7.47 7.46
C SER A 136 -19.12 -6.15 7.94
N ALA A 137 -17.81 -5.95 7.74
CA ALA A 137 -17.25 -4.63 7.75
C ALA A 137 -17.84 -3.92 6.54
N GLU A 138 -18.89 -3.13 6.79
CA GLU A 138 -19.38 -2.17 5.82
C GLU A 138 -18.18 -1.37 5.31
N GLU A 139 -18.01 -1.38 3.99
CA GLU A 139 -17.04 -0.56 3.29
C GLU A 139 -17.44 0.91 3.51
N SER A 140 -17.09 1.49 4.66
CA SER A 140 -17.06 2.95 4.78
C SER A 140 -15.90 3.43 3.91
N SER A 141 -16.25 4.02 2.77
CA SER A 141 -15.33 4.71 1.87
C SER A 141 -14.47 5.68 2.70
N ILE A 142 -13.15 5.57 2.57
CA ILE A 142 -12.19 6.56 3.10
C ILE A 142 -12.18 7.86 2.26
N PHE A 143 -13.02 7.92 1.23
CA PHE A 143 -13.30 9.09 0.41
C PHE A 143 -14.82 9.25 0.32
N ASP A 144 -15.44 9.65 1.43
CA ASP A 144 -16.66 10.45 1.44
C ASP A 144 -16.37 11.73 2.22
#